data_AF-A0A939Z358-F1
#
_entry.id   AF-A0A939Z358-F1
#
_cell.length_a   1.000
_cell.length_b   1.000
_cell.length_c   1.000
_cell.angle_alpha   90.00
_cell.angle_beta   90.00
_cell.angle_gamma   90.00
#
_symmetry.space_group_name_H-M   'P 1'
#
loop_
_entity.id
_entity.type
_entity.pdbx_description
1 polymer ?
#
loop_
_entity_poly.entity_id
_entity_poly.type
_entity_poly.pdbx_seq_one_letter_code
_entity_poly.pdbx_strand_id
1 'polypeptide(L)'
;MKVSLGYAARTWGIYAVMMLLCLLFLAGSAGSVVMIILNIILLAGFLLVAFNEGAYNGERACTLEVTLEKQLKEGRAVDEKTKMQVFSRKTGVMMLIICLAPFLLISALNLAVAPLYPEVETAAEETEREPFTYDYDAVENAGETRVNVVNIAARMVYMPYVFSYSMVSSNTLNLLFLLYAFPVPLAAFAGYMSGPAMRQKKLKDIALGKKRKMRNLKVNRRKAPRGPKAEV
;
A
#
# COMPACT_ATOMS: atom_id res chain seq x y z
N MET A 1 -0.10 20.45 2.14
CA MET A 1 0.44 19.81 0.91
C MET A 1 1.77 19.09 1.12
N LYS A 2 2.80 19.72 1.72
CA LYS A 2 4.10 19.04 1.97
C LYS A 2 3.98 17.76 2.83
N VAL A 3 3.13 17.80 3.86
CA VAL A 3 2.88 16.66 4.76
C VAL A 3 2.25 15.49 4.02
N SER A 4 1.19 15.73 3.23
CA SER A 4 0.50 14.71 2.45
C SER A 4 1.41 14.12 1.34
N LEU A 5 2.25 14.94 0.72
CA LEU A 5 3.22 14.49 -0.28
C LEU A 5 4.30 13.57 0.33
N GLY A 6 4.82 13.93 1.51
CA GLY A 6 5.81 13.12 2.22
C GLY A 6 5.27 11.73 2.59
N TYR A 7 3.99 11.65 2.98
CA TYR A 7 3.33 10.36 3.22
C TYR A 7 3.13 9.57 1.93
N ALA A 8 2.65 10.22 0.87
CA ALA A 8 2.47 9.56 -0.42
C ALA A 8 3.79 8.99 -0.98
N ALA A 9 4.89 9.73 -0.85
CA ALA A 9 6.22 9.28 -1.26
C ALA A 9 6.66 8.00 -0.53
N ARG A 10 6.33 7.84 0.76
CA ARG A 10 6.61 6.60 1.49
C ARG A 10 5.76 5.44 0.99
N THR A 11 4.48 5.68 0.73
CA THR A 11 3.59 4.66 0.16
C THR A 11 4.08 4.21 -1.22
N TRP A 12 4.53 5.15 -2.07
CA TRP A 12 5.17 4.83 -3.34
C TRP A 12 6.48 4.05 -3.16
N GLY A 13 7.30 4.39 -2.15
CA GLY A 13 8.50 3.64 -1.83
C GLY A 13 8.21 2.18 -1.45
N ILE A 14 7.21 1.95 -0.59
CA ILE A 14 6.76 0.58 -0.23
C ILE A 14 6.26 -0.16 -1.48
N TYR A 15 5.48 0.51 -2.32
CA TYR A 15 4.99 -0.06 -3.57
C TYR A 15 6.11 -0.40 -4.54
N ALA A 16 7.10 0.47 -4.70
CA ALA A 16 8.24 0.26 -5.58
C ALA A 16 9.06 -0.96 -5.14
N VAL A 17 9.26 -1.15 -3.82
CA VAL A 17 9.91 -2.35 -3.28
C VAL A 17 9.08 -3.60 -3.59
N MET A 18 7.77 -3.56 -3.41
CA MET A 18 6.88 -4.68 -3.78
C MET A 18 6.98 -5.01 -5.27
N MET A 19 6.90 -3.98 -6.12
CA MET A 19 7.00 -4.11 -7.57
C MET A 19 8.34 -4.75 -7.98
N LEU A 20 9.45 -4.29 -7.39
CA LEU A 20 10.78 -4.85 -7.64
C LEU A 20 10.89 -6.31 -7.17
N LEU A 21 10.34 -6.67 -6.01
CA LEU A 21 10.30 -8.07 -5.56
C LEU A 21 9.47 -8.94 -6.51
N CYS A 22 8.31 -8.46 -6.97
CA CYS A 22 7.50 -9.18 -7.94
C CYS A 22 8.22 -9.34 -9.28
N LEU A 23 8.99 -8.34 -9.72
CA LEU A 23 9.81 -8.47 -10.92
C LEU A 23 10.95 -9.48 -10.74
N LEU A 24 11.68 -9.45 -9.63
CA LEU A 24 12.83 -10.35 -9.42
C LEU A 24 12.44 -11.80 -9.20
N PHE A 25 11.33 -12.05 -8.48
CA PHE A 25 10.98 -13.39 -8.01
C PHE A 25 9.82 -14.03 -8.77
N LEU A 26 9.00 -13.24 -9.48
CA LEU A 26 7.74 -13.71 -10.08
C LEU A 26 7.61 -13.36 -11.58
N ALA A 27 8.54 -12.60 -12.18
CA ALA A 27 8.60 -12.38 -13.62
C ALA A 27 9.09 -13.65 -14.31
N GLY A 28 8.16 -14.50 -14.74
CA GLY A 28 8.47 -15.72 -15.50
C GLY A 28 7.69 -16.97 -15.08
N SER A 29 6.89 -16.88 -14.02
CA SER A 29 6.25 -18.06 -13.42
C SER A 29 4.74 -17.89 -13.18
N ALA A 30 4.07 -17.06 -13.98
CA ALA A 30 2.66 -16.70 -13.79
C ALA A 30 1.65 -17.85 -14.05
N GLY A 31 2.13 -19.07 -14.33
CA GLY A 31 1.30 -20.21 -14.71
C GLY A 31 1.06 -21.27 -13.63
N SER A 32 1.87 -21.32 -12.56
CA SER A 32 1.70 -22.37 -11.53
C SER A 32 0.85 -21.88 -10.36
N VAL A 33 -0.04 -22.75 -9.87
CA VAL A 33 -0.93 -22.47 -8.73
C VAL A 33 -0.13 -22.01 -7.50
N VAL A 34 1.05 -22.59 -7.28
CA VAL A 34 1.95 -22.22 -6.18
C VAL A 34 2.39 -20.76 -6.29
N MET A 35 2.75 -20.29 -7.50
CA MET A 35 3.22 -18.92 -7.69
C MET A 35 2.08 -17.91 -7.60
N ILE A 36 0.87 -18.29 -8.00
CA ILE A 36 -0.34 -17.49 -7.76
C ILE A 36 -0.58 -17.31 -6.26
N ILE A 37 -0.54 -18.39 -5.48
CA ILE A 37 -0.72 -18.34 -4.03
C ILE A 37 0.37 -17.47 -3.39
N LEU A 38 1.63 -17.66 -3.77
CA LEU A 38 2.75 -16.85 -3.25
C LEU A 38 2.58 -15.36 -3.57
N ASN A 39 2.14 -15.02 -4.78
CA ASN A 39 1.89 -13.63 -5.16
C ASN A 39 0.75 -13.01 -4.35
N ILE A 40 -0.35 -13.74 -4.13
CA ILE A 40 -1.46 -13.28 -3.29
C ILE A 40 -1.01 -13.04 -1.85
N ILE A 41 -0.22 -13.96 -1.27
CA ILE A 41 0.33 -13.82 0.08
C ILE A 41 1.25 -12.59 0.16
N LEU A 42 2.12 -12.41 -0.84
CA LEU A 42 3.02 -11.27 -0.91
C LEU A 42 2.23 -9.95 -0.97
N LEU A 43 1.24 -9.87 -1.86
CA LEU A 43 0.35 -8.71 -1.99
C LEU A 43 -0.37 -8.42 -0.67
N ALA A 44 -0.94 -9.43 -0.03
CA ALA A 44 -1.60 -9.28 1.27
C ALA A 44 -0.63 -8.77 2.35
N GLY A 45 0.60 -9.29 2.40
CA GLY A 45 1.65 -8.83 3.30
C GLY A 45 1.99 -7.35 3.09
N PHE A 46 2.13 -6.91 1.83
CA PHE A 46 2.40 -5.51 1.52
C PHE A 46 1.21 -4.59 1.80
N LEU A 47 -0.03 -5.05 1.60
CA LEU A 47 -1.23 -4.30 2.01
C LEU A 47 -1.26 -4.09 3.52
N LEU A 48 -0.87 -5.10 4.32
CA LEU A 48 -0.73 -4.97 5.77
C LEU A 48 0.38 -3.99 6.15
N VAL A 49 1.53 -4.02 5.46
CA VAL A 49 2.61 -3.05 5.69
C VAL A 49 2.15 -1.63 5.37
N ALA A 50 1.47 -1.41 4.24
CA ALA A 50 0.92 -0.12 3.85
C ALA A 50 -0.12 0.38 4.88
N PHE A 51 -1.00 -0.50 5.35
CA PHE A 51 -1.95 -0.21 6.41
C PHE A 51 -1.25 0.19 7.71
N ASN A 52 -0.24 -0.58 8.14
CA ASN A 52 0.49 -0.32 9.38
C ASN A 52 1.25 1.00 9.34
N GLU A 53 1.91 1.32 8.21
CA GLU A 53 2.58 2.62 8.02
C GLU A 53 1.57 3.76 8.04
N GLY A 54 0.42 3.59 7.38
CA GLY A 54 -0.70 4.54 7.46
C GLY A 54 -1.15 4.75 8.91
N ALA A 55 -1.37 3.66 9.64
CA ALA A 55 -1.86 3.69 11.01
C ALA A 55 -0.87 4.32 11.99
N TYR A 56 0.42 4.03 11.84
CA TYR A 56 1.49 4.69 12.59
C TYR A 56 1.48 6.21 12.36
N ASN A 57 1.34 6.64 11.10
CA ASN A 57 1.32 8.05 10.75
C ASN A 57 0.05 8.76 11.30
N GLY A 58 -1.10 8.10 11.24
CA GLY A 58 -2.33 8.59 11.87
C GLY A 58 -2.20 8.75 13.39
N GLU A 59 -1.64 7.74 14.08
CA GLU A 59 -1.40 7.78 15.53
C GLU A 59 -0.41 8.91 15.91
N ARG A 60 0.66 9.07 15.13
CA ARG A 60 1.66 10.13 15.31
C ARG A 60 1.01 11.51 15.17
N ALA A 61 0.16 11.71 14.17
CA ALA A 61 -0.55 12.97 13.95
C ALA A 61 -1.49 13.31 15.12
N CYS A 62 -2.21 12.32 15.68
CA CYS A 62 -2.98 12.53 16.90
C CYS A 62 -2.08 12.83 18.10
N THR A 63 -0.87 12.25 18.16
CA THR A 63 0.10 12.47 19.28
C THR A 63 0.58 13.90 19.28
N LEU A 64 0.88 14.39 18.09
CA LEU A 64 1.27 15.76 17.87
C LEU A 64 0.18 16.74 18.30
N GLU A 65 -1.10 16.46 18.00
CA GLU A 65 -2.26 17.26 18.44
C GLU A 65 -2.24 17.53 19.95
N VAL A 66 -2.17 16.48 20.76
CA VAL A 66 -2.20 16.60 22.23
C VAL A 66 -0.94 17.28 22.77
N THR A 67 0.22 17.08 22.13
CA THR A 67 1.43 17.82 22.53
C THR A 67 1.33 19.30 22.23
N LEU A 68 0.71 19.68 21.11
CA LEU A 68 0.48 21.08 20.76
C LEU A 68 -0.53 21.72 21.71
N GLU A 69 -1.64 21.04 22.02
CA GLU A 69 -2.61 21.52 23.01
C GLU A 69 -1.97 21.77 24.37
N LYS A 70 -1.04 20.90 24.80
CA LYS A 70 -0.29 21.08 26.04
C LYS A 70 0.64 22.30 25.96
N GLN A 71 1.37 22.47 24.87
CA GLN A 71 2.27 23.62 24.68
C GLN A 71 1.50 24.95 24.65
N LEU A 72 0.33 24.98 24.00
CA LEU A 72 -0.54 26.14 23.97
C LEU A 72 -1.08 26.49 25.37
N LYS A 73 -1.47 25.47 26.16
CA LYS A 73 -1.87 25.67 27.57
C LYS A 73 -0.72 26.17 28.45
N GLU A 74 0.51 25.79 28.13
CA GLU A 74 1.73 26.26 28.79
C GLU A 74 2.21 27.64 28.28
N GLY A 75 1.46 28.30 27.40
CA GLY A 75 1.78 29.64 26.88
C GLY A 75 2.97 29.68 25.91
N ARG A 76 3.40 28.53 25.36
CA ARG A 76 4.52 28.45 24.42
C ARG A 76 4.06 28.79 23.00
N ALA A 77 4.90 29.53 22.28
CA ALA A 77 4.69 29.78 20.86
C ALA A 77 4.81 28.47 20.06
N VAL A 78 3.82 28.20 19.21
CA VAL A 78 3.77 27.01 18.36
C VAL A 78 3.91 27.41 16.90
N ASP A 79 4.91 26.86 16.23
CA ASP A 79 5.13 27.05 14.79
C ASP A 79 3.93 26.55 13.97
N GLU A 80 3.53 27.34 12.98
CA GLU A 80 2.39 27.10 12.10
C GLU A 80 2.59 25.83 11.27
N LYS A 81 3.84 25.51 10.91
CA LYS A 81 4.19 24.27 10.21
C LYS A 81 3.84 23.02 11.00
N THR A 82 3.96 23.08 12.32
CA THR A 82 3.65 21.97 13.22
C THR A 82 2.15 21.80 13.37
N LYS A 83 1.38 22.90 13.39
CA LYS A 83 -0.10 22.85 13.41
C LYS A 83 -0.66 22.12 12.18
N MET A 84 -0.02 22.24 11.02
CA MET A 84 -0.43 21.54 9.80
C MET A 84 -0.19 20.01 9.82
N GLN A 85 0.55 19.49 10.81
CA GLN A 85 0.84 18.05 10.95
C GLN A 85 -0.16 17.32 11.85
N VAL A 86 -1.12 18.04 12.42
CA VAL A 86 -2.18 17.47 13.26
C VAL A 86 -3.06 16.54 12.43
N PHE A 87 -3.62 15.53 13.11
CA PHE A 87 -4.54 14.61 12.48
C PHE A 87 -5.72 15.35 11.87
N SER A 88 -5.96 15.12 10.59
CA SER A 88 -7.15 15.61 9.91
C SER A 88 -7.61 14.61 8.87
N ARG A 89 -8.94 14.44 8.78
CA ARG A 89 -9.57 13.62 7.73
C ARG A 89 -9.29 14.19 6.34
N LYS A 90 -9.25 15.52 6.22
CA LYS A 90 -8.91 16.19 4.95
C LYS A 90 -7.50 15.83 4.48
N THR A 91 -6.54 15.76 5.41
CA THR A 91 -5.16 15.32 5.10
C THR A 91 -5.13 13.88 4.62
N GLY A 92 -5.91 12.98 5.23
CA GLY A 92 -6.06 11.59 4.78
C GLY A 92 -6.62 11.48 3.36
N VAL A 93 -7.69 12.23 3.06
CA VAL A 93 -8.28 12.25 1.71
C VAL A 93 -7.31 12.83 0.68
N MET A 94 -6.60 13.92 1.02
CA MET A 94 -5.57 14.48 0.13
C MET A 94 -4.42 13.50 -0.10
N MET A 95 -4.01 12.74 0.93
CA MET A 95 -3.01 11.68 0.77
C MET A 95 -3.52 10.59 -0.18
N LEU A 96 -4.77 10.14 -0.03
CA LEU A 96 -5.37 9.15 -0.93
C LEU A 96 -5.34 9.63 -2.39
N ILE A 97 -5.80 10.86 -2.65
CA ILE A 97 -5.82 11.44 -3.99
C ILE A 97 -4.40 11.52 -4.59
N ILE A 98 -3.44 12.04 -3.82
CA ILE A 98 -2.05 12.16 -4.29
C ILE A 98 -1.46 10.77 -4.57
N CYS A 99 -1.67 9.80 -3.69
CA CYS A 99 -1.19 8.43 -3.88
C CYS A 99 -1.79 7.78 -5.13
N LEU A 100 -3.08 7.99 -5.38
CA LEU A 100 -3.85 7.33 -6.43
C LEU A 100 -3.61 7.92 -7.82
N ALA A 101 -3.36 9.24 -7.89
CA ALA A 101 -3.19 9.98 -9.14
C ALA A 101 -2.18 9.36 -10.14
N PRO A 102 -0.93 9.00 -9.77
CA PRO A 102 0.02 8.43 -10.73
C PRO A 102 -0.43 7.07 -11.26
N PHE A 103 -1.05 6.24 -10.42
CA PHE A 103 -1.56 4.93 -10.83
C PHE A 103 -2.70 5.08 -11.84
N LEU A 104 -3.71 5.90 -11.51
CA LEU A 104 -4.81 6.15 -12.43
C LEU A 104 -4.34 6.77 -13.74
N LEU A 105 -3.37 7.68 -13.71
CA LEU A 105 -2.83 8.29 -14.92
C LEU A 105 -2.21 7.23 -15.83
N ILE A 106 -1.42 6.30 -15.28
CA ILE A 106 -0.80 5.21 -16.04
C ILE A 106 -1.88 4.25 -16.57
N SER A 107 -2.88 3.87 -15.77
CA SER A 107 -3.98 3.01 -16.21
C SER A 107 -4.80 3.66 -17.32
N ALA A 108 -5.15 4.94 -17.17
CA ALA A 108 -5.97 5.68 -18.11
C ALA A 108 -5.24 5.87 -19.45
N LEU A 109 -3.94 6.21 -19.41
CA LEU A 109 -3.12 6.27 -20.61
C LEU A 109 -3.03 4.92 -21.31
N ASN A 110 -2.80 3.83 -20.56
CA ASN A 110 -2.76 2.49 -21.13
C ASN A 110 -4.10 2.11 -21.78
N LEU A 111 -5.21 2.41 -21.14
CA LEU A 111 -6.55 2.13 -21.69
C LEU A 111 -6.85 2.98 -22.92
N ALA A 112 -6.46 4.26 -22.94
CA ALA A 112 -6.65 5.15 -24.08
C ALA A 112 -5.82 4.73 -25.30
N VAL A 113 -4.63 4.16 -25.06
CA VAL A 113 -3.72 3.70 -26.13
C VAL A 113 -4.05 2.28 -26.58
N ALA A 114 -4.74 1.46 -25.78
CA ALA A 114 -5.05 0.07 -26.10
C ALA A 114 -5.71 -0.14 -27.49
N PRO A 115 -6.68 0.66 -27.95
CA PRO A 115 -7.27 0.50 -29.28
C PRO A 115 -6.32 0.75 -30.45
N LEU A 116 -5.22 1.48 -30.23
CA LEU A 116 -4.21 1.78 -31.24
C LEU A 116 -3.25 0.59 -31.49
N TYR A 117 -3.31 -0.41 -30.62
CA TYR A 117 -2.49 -1.61 -30.64
C TYR A 117 -3.40 -2.83 -30.46
N PRO A 118 -4.27 -3.13 -31.44
CA PRO A 118 -5.10 -4.33 -31.37
C PRO A 118 -4.20 -5.55 -31.21
N GLU A 119 -4.59 -6.44 -30.31
CA GLU A 119 -3.90 -7.72 -30.14
C GLU A 119 -3.99 -8.49 -31.45
N VAL A 120 -2.84 -8.78 -32.05
CA VAL A 120 -2.75 -9.85 -33.04
C VAL A 120 -3.10 -11.11 -32.28
N GLU A 121 -4.15 -11.82 -32.68
CA GLU A 121 -4.51 -13.13 -32.12
C GLU A 121 -3.26 -14.02 -32.16
N THR A 122 -2.56 -14.13 -31.03
CA THR A 122 -1.39 -14.99 -30.94
C THR A 122 -1.90 -16.41 -30.90
N ALA A 123 -1.87 -17.12 -32.04
CA ALA A 123 -1.76 -18.57 -32.35
C ALA A 123 -2.21 -19.65 -31.32
N ALA A 124 -2.81 -19.31 -30.20
CA ALA A 124 -3.38 -20.21 -29.19
C ALA A 124 -4.88 -20.41 -29.44
N GLU A 125 -5.50 -19.59 -30.29
CA GLU A 125 -6.82 -19.82 -30.88
C GLU A 125 -6.74 -20.60 -32.21
N GLU A 126 -5.56 -20.99 -32.69
CA GLU A 126 -5.36 -21.78 -33.92
C GLU A 126 -5.65 -23.29 -33.76
N THR A 127 -6.48 -23.70 -32.79
CA THR A 127 -6.83 -25.13 -32.66
C THR A 127 -7.98 -25.56 -33.59
N GLU A 128 -8.59 -24.64 -34.35
CA GLU A 128 -9.68 -24.96 -35.30
C GLU A 128 -9.60 -24.19 -36.65
N ARG A 129 -8.41 -23.87 -37.17
CA ARG A 129 -8.29 -23.31 -38.53
C ARG A 129 -7.80 -24.35 -39.55
N GLU A 130 -8.63 -24.58 -40.56
CA GLU A 130 -8.41 -25.43 -41.74
C GLU A 130 -7.08 -25.16 -42.49
N PRO A 131 -6.58 -26.13 -43.29
CA PRO A 131 -5.18 -26.18 -43.69
C PRO A 131 -4.78 -25.04 -44.65
N PHE A 132 -3.66 -24.41 -44.31
CA PHE A 132 -2.67 -23.78 -45.22
C PHE A 132 -3.25 -22.88 -46.33
N THR A 133 -3.68 -21.68 -45.95
CA THR A 133 -3.54 -20.50 -46.82
C THR A 133 -2.49 -19.58 -46.20
N TYR A 134 -1.38 -19.40 -46.91
CA TYR A 134 -0.29 -18.51 -46.48
C TYR A 134 -0.69 -17.08 -46.84
N ASP A 135 -1.15 -16.33 -45.84
CA ASP A 135 -1.51 -14.93 -46.00
C ASP A 135 -0.23 -14.07 -45.99
N TYR A 136 0.25 -13.73 -47.19
CA TYR A 136 1.43 -12.90 -47.36
C TYR A 136 1.22 -11.48 -46.79
N ASP A 137 -0.01 -10.97 -46.77
CA ASP A 137 -0.33 -9.65 -46.23
C ASP A 137 -0.22 -9.65 -44.69
N ALA A 138 -0.55 -10.76 -44.02
CA ALA A 138 -0.37 -10.91 -42.58
C ALA A 138 1.13 -10.93 -42.18
N VAL A 139 1.99 -11.51 -43.02
CA VAL A 139 3.45 -11.57 -42.79
C VAL A 139 4.13 -10.23 -43.11
N GLU A 140 3.67 -9.53 -44.15
CA GLU A 140 4.18 -8.20 -44.51
C GLU A 140 3.77 -7.14 -43.46
N ASN A 141 2.58 -7.26 -42.87
CA ASN A 141 2.14 -6.43 -41.74
C ASN A 141 2.70 -6.85 -40.37
N ALA A 142 3.15 -8.10 -40.20
CA ALA A 142 3.78 -8.56 -38.95
C ALA A 142 5.14 -7.87 -38.67
N GLY A 143 5.79 -7.33 -39.71
CA GLY A 143 7.02 -6.54 -39.62
C GLY A 143 6.86 -5.18 -38.92
N GLU A 144 5.63 -4.66 -38.80
CA GLU A 144 5.30 -3.44 -38.05
C GLU A 144 4.60 -3.75 -36.72
N THR A 145 5.08 -4.73 -35.95
CA THR A 145 4.66 -4.88 -34.55
C THR A 145 5.14 -3.69 -33.73
N ARG A 146 4.36 -2.61 -33.76
CA ARG A 146 4.63 -1.41 -32.96
C ARG A 146 4.61 -1.82 -31.49
N VAL A 147 5.75 -1.72 -30.83
CA VAL A 147 5.86 -2.02 -29.40
C VAL A 147 5.02 -1.02 -28.61
N ASN A 148 4.01 -1.51 -27.90
CA ASN A 148 3.21 -0.67 -27.01
C ASN A 148 3.97 -0.42 -25.70
N VAL A 149 4.87 0.57 -25.72
CA VAL A 149 5.70 0.95 -24.56
C VAL A 149 4.84 1.34 -23.35
N VAL A 150 3.67 1.94 -23.58
CA VAL A 150 2.73 2.32 -22.50
C VAL A 150 2.17 1.08 -21.81
N ASN A 151 1.81 0.05 -22.57
CA ASN A 151 1.34 -1.21 -22.01
C ASN A 151 2.42 -1.95 -21.24
N ILE A 152 3.65 -1.96 -21.76
CA ILE A 152 4.79 -2.53 -21.05
C ILE A 152 5.01 -1.80 -19.72
N ALA A 153 5.03 -0.46 -19.73
CA ALA A 153 5.20 0.34 -18.52
C ALA A 153 4.06 0.09 -17.52
N ALA A 154 2.80 0.04 -17.97
CA ALA A 154 1.67 -0.28 -17.12
C ALA A 154 1.80 -1.69 -16.52
N ARG A 155 2.18 -2.69 -17.31
CA ARG A 155 2.42 -4.06 -16.83
C ARG A 155 3.55 -4.14 -15.80
N MET A 156 4.61 -3.35 -15.95
CA MET A 156 5.68 -3.26 -14.95
C MET A 156 5.19 -2.62 -13.65
N VAL A 157 4.44 -1.53 -13.74
CA VAL A 157 3.87 -0.87 -12.55
C VAL A 157 2.93 -1.82 -11.81
N TYR A 158 2.05 -2.51 -12.54
CA TYR A 158 1.08 -3.45 -11.99
C TYR A 158 1.60 -4.88 -11.81
N MET A 159 2.92 -5.09 -11.88
CA MET A 159 3.55 -6.40 -11.64
C MET A 159 3.15 -7.07 -10.31
N PRO A 160 2.85 -6.35 -9.21
CA PRO A 160 2.29 -6.95 -8.00
C PRO A 160 0.98 -7.72 -8.20
N TYR A 161 0.31 -7.56 -9.34
CA TYR A 161 -0.91 -8.25 -9.73
C TYR A 161 -0.68 -9.27 -10.85
N VAL A 162 0.57 -9.70 -11.10
CA VAL A 162 0.91 -10.63 -12.19
C VAL A 162 0.12 -11.94 -12.17
N PHE A 163 -0.41 -12.35 -11.01
CA PHE A 163 -1.27 -13.54 -10.88
C PHE A 163 -2.51 -13.49 -11.77
N SER A 164 -3.00 -12.30 -12.16
CA SER A 164 -4.13 -12.17 -13.07
C SER A 164 -3.75 -12.17 -14.54
N TYR A 165 -2.46 -11.95 -14.89
CA TYR A 165 -2.04 -11.73 -16.28
C TYR A 165 -2.26 -12.97 -17.15
N SER A 166 -2.20 -14.16 -16.57
CA SER A 166 -2.45 -15.44 -17.26
C SER A 166 -3.92 -15.86 -17.24
N MET A 167 -4.76 -15.19 -16.45
CA MET A 167 -6.14 -15.60 -16.19
C MET A 167 -7.18 -14.81 -16.99
N VAL A 168 -6.78 -13.68 -17.57
CA VAL A 168 -7.69 -12.80 -18.32
C VAL A 168 -7.07 -12.39 -19.66
N SER A 169 -7.94 -12.08 -20.63
CA SER A 169 -7.51 -11.45 -21.88
C SER A 169 -6.83 -10.10 -21.62
N SER A 170 -5.92 -9.68 -22.50
CA SER A 170 -5.15 -8.47 -22.26
C SER A 170 -5.99 -7.19 -22.37
N ASN A 171 -7.07 -7.19 -23.18
CA ASN A 171 -8.13 -6.17 -23.12
C ASN A 171 -8.78 -6.06 -21.73
N THR A 172 -9.13 -7.18 -21.11
CA THR A 172 -9.69 -7.20 -19.74
C THR A 172 -8.64 -6.73 -18.73
N LEU A 173 -7.38 -7.13 -18.90
CA LEU A 173 -6.28 -6.73 -18.03
C LEU A 173 -6.07 -5.20 -18.02
N ASN A 174 -6.18 -4.56 -19.19
CA ASN A 174 -6.08 -3.10 -19.32
C ASN A 174 -7.17 -2.36 -18.53
N LEU A 175 -8.39 -2.92 -18.49
CA LEU A 175 -9.47 -2.41 -17.64
C LEU A 175 -9.19 -2.67 -16.15
N LEU A 176 -8.67 -3.84 -15.80
CA LEU A 176 -8.35 -4.20 -14.41
C LEU A 176 -7.26 -3.33 -13.80
N PHE A 177 -6.34 -2.76 -14.60
CA PHE A 177 -5.34 -1.81 -14.09
C PHE A 177 -5.96 -0.58 -13.39
N LEU A 178 -7.13 -0.11 -13.85
CA LEU A 178 -7.86 0.95 -13.16
C LEU A 178 -8.26 0.50 -11.75
N LEU A 179 -8.73 -0.74 -11.59
CA LEU A 179 -9.09 -1.28 -10.28
C LEU A 179 -7.86 -1.54 -9.42
N TYR A 180 -6.75 -2.00 -10.00
CA TYR A 180 -5.49 -2.23 -9.29
C TYR A 180 -4.80 -0.96 -8.80
N ALA A 181 -5.21 0.22 -9.26
CA ALA A 181 -4.74 1.49 -8.71
C ALA A 181 -5.18 1.71 -7.25
N PHE A 182 -6.23 1.03 -6.78
CA PHE A 182 -6.88 1.32 -5.49
C PHE A 182 -6.34 0.56 -4.26
N PRO A 183 -5.99 -0.74 -4.30
CA PRO A 183 -5.77 -1.52 -3.08
C PRO A 183 -4.70 -0.94 -2.15
N VAL A 184 -3.53 -0.56 -2.68
CA VAL A 184 -2.44 -0.03 -1.85
C VAL A 184 -2.74 1.38 -1.31
N PRO A 185 -3.19 2.36 -2.12
CA PRO A 185 -3.62 3.66 -1.61
C PRO A 185 -4.76 3.56 -0.58
N LEU A 186 -5.74 2.68 -0.80
CA LEU A 186 -6.84 2.46 0.14
C LEU A 186 -6.37 1.82 1.44
N ALA A 187 -5.46 0.84 1.39
CA ALA A 187 -4.89 0.23 2.60
C ALA A 187 -4.15 1.27 3.45
N ALA A 188 -3.31 2.11 2.83
CA ALA A 188 -2.61 3.19 3.52
C ALA A 188 -3.58 4.23 4.10
N PHE A 189 -4.62 4.60 3.34
CA PHE A 189 -5.67 5.52 3.80
C PHE A 189 -6.46 4.96 4.98
N ALA A 190 -6.92 3.71 4.89
CA ALA A 190 -7.64 3.03 5.95
C ALA A 190 -6.78 2.92 7.23
N GLY A 191 -5.48 2.62 7.05
CA GLY A 191 -4.49 2.68 8.10
C GLY A 191 -4.48 4.04 8.78
N TYR A 192 -4.26 5.11 8.03
CA TYR A 192 -4.23 6.48 8.57
C TYR A 192 -5.52 6.85 9.33
N MET A 193 -6.68 6.50 8.77
CA MET A 193 -7.98 6.75 9.39
C MET A 193 -8.19 5.97 10.70
N SER A 194 -7.49 4.85 10.91
CA SER A 194 -7.50 4.09 12.16
C SER A 194 -6.66 4.73 13.29
N GLY A 195 -5.87 5.78 12.99
CA GLY A 195 -4.99 6.47 13.93
C GLY A 195 -5.63 6.85 15.29
N PRO A 196 -6.82 7.47 15.33
CA PRO A 196 -7.51 7.80 16.58
C PRO A 196 -7.84 6.56 17.43
N ALA A 197 -8.31 5.47 16.79
CA ALA A 197 -8.63 4.22 17.48
C ALA A 197 -7.38 3.54 18.04
N MET A 198 -6.29 3.51 17.25
CA MET A 198 -4.98 3.00 17.66
C MET A 198 -4.43 3.76 18.87
N ARG A 199 -4.52 5.09 18.85
CA ARG A 199 -4.13 5.93 19.98
C ARG A 199 -4.91 5.60 21.24
N GLN A 200 -6.23 5.48 21.15
CA GLN A 200 -7.07 5.14 22.30
C GLN A 200 -6.70 3.77 22.88
N LYS A 201 -6.43 2.78 22.03
CA LYS A 201 -5.95 1.46 22.43
C LYS A 201 -4.63 1.58 23.20
N LYS A 202 -3.65 2.31 22.65
CA LYS A 202 -2.36 2.54 23.30
C LYS A 202 -2.48 3.25 24.66
N LEU A 203 -3.37 4.22 24.78
CA LEU A 203 -3.64 4.90 26.06
C LEU A 203 -4.25 3.94 27.10
N LYS A 204 -5.17 3.06 26.68
CA LYS A 204 -5.73 2.01 27.55
C LYS A 204 -4.64 1.04 28.00
N ASP A 205 -3.75 0.62 27.10
CA ASP A 205 -2.65 -0.29 27.41
C ASP A 205 -1.65 0.34 28.38
N ILE A 206 -1.32 1.62 28.20
CA ILE A 206 -0.48 2.38 29.15
C ILE A 206 -1.17 2.46 30.53
N ALA A 207 -2.47 2.72 30.58
CA ALA A 207 -3.22 2.78 31.84
C ALA A 207 -3.23 1.42 32.56
N LEU A 208 -3.45 0.32 31.83
CA LEU A 208 -3.38 -1.04 32.37
C LEU A 208 -1.97 -1.39 32.84
N GLY A 209 -0.94 -1.02 32.08
CA GLY A 209 0.46 -1.19 32.46
C GLY A 209 0.82 -0.45 33.75
N LYS A 210 0.35 0.80 33.90
CA LYS A 210 0.49 1.58 35.14
C LYS A 210 -0.21 0.90 36.32
N LYS A 211 -1.44 0.41 36.15
CA LYS A 211 -2.17 -0.33 37.19
C LYS A 211 -1.43 -1.60 37.61
N ARG A 212 -0.91 -2.38 36.64
CA ARG A 212 -0.11 -3.59 36.91
C ARG A 212 1.17 -3.26 37.68
N LYS A 213 1.89 -2.21 37.27
CA LYS A 213 3.11 -1.75 37.96
C LYS A 213 2.83 -1.30 39.40
N MET A 214 1.77 -0.53 39.63
CA MET A 214 1.37 -0.12 40.98
C MET A 214 0.97 -1.31 41.86
N ARG A 215 0.25 -2.30 41.32
CA ARG A 215 -0.09 -3.53 42.04
C ARG A 215 1.17 -4.30 42.47
N ASN A 216 2.14 -4.45 41.58
CA ASN A 216 3.40 -5.15 41.88
C ASN A 216 4.22 -4.41 42.96
N LEU A 217 4.27 -3.07 42.89
CA LEU A 217 4.92 -2.26 43.93
C LEU A 217 4.25 -2.40 45.31
N LYS A 218 2.92 -2.47 45.38
CA LYS A 218 2.19 -2.71 46.64
C LYS A 218 2.46 -4.09 47.22
N VAL A 219 2.50 -5.13 46.39
CA VAL A 219 2.83 -6.50 46.82
C VAL A 219 4.27 -6.59 47.33
N ASN A 220 5.23 -6.00 46.61
CA ASN A 220 6.64 -6.02 47.02
C ASN A 220 6.90 -5.15 48.27
N ARG A 221 6.19 -4.03 48.46
CA ARG A 221 6.24 -3.27 49.72
C ARG A 221 5.74 -4.07 50.93
N ARG A 222 4.76 -4.97 50.76
CA ARG A 222 4.29 -5.86 51.83
C ARG A 222 5.28 -6.98 52.17
N LYS A 223 6.17 -7.34 51.23
CA LYS A 223 7.22 -8.37 51.41
C LYS A 223 8.57 -7.80 51.84
N ALA A 224 8.70 -6.48 51.98
CA ALA A 224 9.92 -5.89 52.53
C ALA A 224 10.13 -6.43 53.96
N PRO A 225 11.33 -6.96 54.29
CA PRO A 225 11.58 -7.51 55.62
C PRO A 225 11.34 -6.41 56.65
N ARG A 226 10.46 -6.67 57.63
CA ARG A 226 10.35 -5.82 58.82
C ARG A 226 11.75 -5.79 59.43
N GLY A 227 12.33 -4.60 59.55
CA GLY A 227 13.64 -4.43 60.19
C GLY A 227 13.67 -5.14 61.56
N PRO A 228 14.86 -5.55 62.02
CA PRO A 228 14.99 -6.28 63.28
C PRO A 228 14.26 -5.50 64.37
N LYS A 229 13.37 -6.20 65.10
CA LYS A 229 12.69 -5.61 66.26
C LYS A 229 13.80 -5.16 67.21
N ALA A 230 13.75 -3.90 67.64
CA ALA A 230 14.62 -3.44 68.71
C ALA A 230 14.37 -4.34 69.92
N GLU A 231 15.38 -5.15 70.28
CA GLU A 231 15.39 -5.90 71.52
C GLU A 231 15.55 -4.89 72.66
N VAL A 232 14.66 -4.98 73.65
CA VAL A 232 14.65 -4.19 74.90
C VAL A 232 15.25 -5.04 75.99
#